data_AF-A0A7X4YHB1-F1
#
_entry.id   AF-A0A7X4YHB1-F1
#
_cell.length_a   1.000
_cell.length_b   1.000
_cell.length_c   1.000
_cell.angle_alpha   90.00
_cell.angle_beta   90.00
_cell.angle_gamma   90.00
#
_symmetry.space_group_name_H-M   'P 1'
#
loop_
_entity.id
_entity.type
_entity.pdbx_description
1 polymer ?
#
loop_
_entity_poly.entity_id
_entity_poly.type
_entity_poly.pdbx_seq_one_letter_code
_entity_poly.pdbx_strand_id
1 'polypeptide(L)'
;MRAKSTPLSALLAGTLGVAVMAGCQTYDFEPVDPLAIAQTTVESVITARRSKPDVMLLVDTSGSMTHPVNGQIPACTITVEGSQIECGEKYPCDTAVCPTRWSELQGAMGPFLAESGKLVRFGLTTYPAPIPPLAPGQSATVAQLCMPAAADNASQSVRAEIPLNLDSDQELQDYANLVNDKLQGIPNGGDNRPQGGTPTSASLEFVGTKMRANSEDRDQIIILLTDGLPNCNDKNQYDGSSAECRCTLDVLSQCTTKGSPYYQRGCLDKNASVSAVSALKANLISTIVIGFGAETSAGDGPSVLNEMARVGGYARDCKASVDCGAGDTCDVATGLCGRSFYQAGNREELAAALKSISEAIQPGEPCFTKLEPSQLPSDEKLIVVYIDGERTLAGPDTWSLDLSKPEAPGVRFTGSACTKLESSRPEDPVSVEVRAIRQL
;
A
#
# COMPACT_ATOMS: atom_id res chain seq x y z
N MET A 1 -42.14 -28.20 6.58
CA MET A 1 -43.53 -27.71 6.78
C MET A 1 -44.24 -27.74 5.45
N ARG A 2 -45.39 -28.44 5.41
CA ARG A 2 -46.45 -28.50 4.38
C ARG A 2 -46.05 -28.51 2.89
N ALA A 3 -45.95 -29.73 2.38
CA ALA A 3 -46.50 -30.11 1.08
C ALA A 3 -48.03 -29.93 1.06
N LYS A 4 -48.59 -29.63 -0.12
CA LYS A 4 -49.93 -30.10 -0.54
C LYS A 4 -49.99 -30.27 -2.06
N SER A 5 -49.71 -31.49 -2.51
CA SER A 5 -50.44 -32.10 -3.63
C SER A 5 -51.46 -33.05 -3.02
N THR A 6 -52.69 -33.07 -3.54
CA THR A 6 -53.64 -34.20 -3.46
C THR A 6 -54.80 -33.94 -4.44
N PRO A 7 -55.53 -34.99 -4.86
CA PRO A 7 -55.79 -35.26 -6.27
C PRO A 7 -57.30 -35.32 -6.57
N LEU A 8 -57.67 -35.47 -7.84
CA LEU A 8 -58.95 -36.09 -8.16
C LEU A 8 -58.77 -37.08 -9.31
N SER A 9 -58.88 -38.36 -8.94
CA SER A 9 -59.23 -39.45 -9.83
C SER A 9 -60.73 -39.76 -9.66
N ALA A 10 -61.26 -40.38 -10.73
CA ALA A 10 -62.41 -41.27 -10.79
C ALA A 10 -63.76 -40.70 -11.25
N LEU A 11 -64.06 -41.09 -12.49
CA LEU A 11 -65.27 -41.81 -12.92
C LEU A 11 -66.64 -41.11 -12.79
N LEU A 12 -67.26 -40.87 -13.95
CA LEU A 12 -68.60 -41.39 -14.23
C LEU A 12 -68.91 -41.37 -15.73
N ALA A 13 -69.57 -42.45 -16.14
CA ALA A 13 -69.88 -42.85 -17.50
C ALA A 13 -70.96 -41.98 -18.18
N GLY A 14 -70.91 -41.92 -19.52
CA GLY A 14 -71.97 -41.34 -20.34
C GLY A 14 -71.70 -41.57 -21.83
N THR A 15 -72.48 -42.45 -22.43
CA THR A 15 -72.41 -42.98 -23.79
C THR A 15 -72.82 -42.00 -24.90
N LEU A 16 -72.37 -42.32 -26.13
CA LEU A 16 -72.88 -41.97 -27.48
C LEU A 16 -72.34 -40.70 -28.17
N GLY A 17 -71.72 -40.89 -29.35
CA GLY A 17 -71.93 -39.97 -30.46
C GLY A 17 -70.74 -39.66 -31.38
N VAL A 18 -70.65 -40.43 -32.47
CA VAL A 18 -70.24 -40.00 -33.82
C VAL A 18 -68.76 -39.67 -34.11
N ALA A 19 -68.22 -40.45 -35.03
CA ALA A 19 -66.93 -40.28 -35.70
C ALA A 19 -66.89 -39.04 -36.61
N VAL A 20 -65.79 -38.28 -36.52
CA VAL A 20 -65.24 -37.51 -37.64
C VAL A 20 -63.74 -37.70 -37.65
N MET A 21 -63.26 -38.44 -38.65
CA MET A 21 -61.84 -38.61 -38.97
C MET A 21 -61.30 -37.28 -39.51
N ALA A 22 -60.47 -36.60 -38.72
CA ALA A 22 -59.60 -35.54 -39.20
C ALA A 22 -58.16 -35.94 -38.84
N GLY A 23 -57.35 -36.23 -39.87
CA GLY A 23 -55.97 -36.65 -39.70
C GLY A 23 -55.12 -35.52 -39.13
N CYS A 24 -54.73 -35.64 -37.86
CA CYS A 24 -53.58 -34.94 -37.33
C CYS A 24 -52.34 -35.72 -37.75
N GLN A 25 -51.55 -35.16 -38.67
CA GLN A 25 -50.18 -35.63 -38.87
C GLN A 25 -49.43 -35.45 -37.55
N THR A 26 -49.21 -36.53 -36.82
CA THR A 26 -48.30 -36.55 -35.69
C THR A 26 -46.89 -36.45 -36.25
N TYR A 27 -46.35 -35.23 -36.26
CA TYR A 27 -44.92 -35.03 -36.39
C TYR A 27 -44.30 -35.53 -35.09
N ASP A 28 -43.69 -36.71 -35.17
CA ASP A 28 -42.83 -37.25 -34.12
C ASP A 28 -41.52 -36.46 -34.17
N PHE A 29 -41.49 -35.35 -33.43
CA PHE A 29 -40.23 -34.70 -33.12
C PHE A 29 -39.57 -35.57 -32.06
N GLU A 30 -38.55 -36.34 -32.46
CA GLU A 30 -37.60 -36.88 -31.49
C GLU A 30 -37.17 -35.70 -30.58
N PRO A 31 -37.32 -35.82 -29.26
CA PRO A 31 -36.81 -34.82 -28.34
C PRO A 31 -35.30 -34.74 -28.55
N VAL A 32 -34.86 -33.74 -29.31
CA VAL A 32 -33.45 -33.40 -29.38
C VAL A 32 -33.15 -32.80 -28.01
N ASP A 33 -32.35 -33.49 -27.20
CA ASP A 33 -31.85 -32.91 -25.96
C ASP A 33 -31.23 -31.56 -26.33
N PRO A 34 -31.77 -30.42 -25.85
CA PRO A 34 -31.17 -29.15 -26.17
C PRO A 34 -29.77 -29.18 -25.57
N LEU A 35 -28.74 -29.11 -26.44
CA LEU A 35 -27.39 -28.76 -26.01
C LEU A 35 -27.54 -27.49 -25.18
N ALA A 36 -27.39 -27.64 -23.86
CA ALA A 36 -27.56 -26.53 -22.94
C ALA A 36 -26.44 -25.54 -23.22
N ILE A 37 -26.77 -24.45 -23.91
CA ILE A 37 -25.83 -23.35 -24.12
C ILE A 37 -25.76 -22.59 -22.79
N ALA A 38 -24.67 -22.78 -22.05
CA ALA A 38 -24.35 -21.94 -20.91
C ALA A 38 -23.57 -20.72 -21.41
N GLN A 39 -24.25 -19.59 -21.54
CA GLN A 39 -23.58 -18.31 -21.72
C GLN A 39 -23.11 -17.81 -20.35
N THR A 40 -21.81 -17.78 -20.11
CA THR A 40 -21.24 -17.11 -18.94
C THR A 40 -20.91 -15.69 -19.36
N THR A 41 -21.75 -14.72 -19.01
CA THR A 41 -21.41 -13.32 -19.21
C THR A 41 -20.50 -12.90 -18.07
N VAL A 42 -19.25 -12.56 -18.38
CA VAL A 42 -18.37 -11.86 -17.44
C VAL A 42 -18.49 -10.38 -17.76
N GLU A 43 -19.45 -9.72 -17.12
CA GLU A 43 -19.45 -8.25 -17.11
C GLU A 43 -18.37 -7.81 -16.12
N SER A 44 -17.20 -7.44 -16.62
CA SER A 44 -16.29 -6.59 -15.85
C SER A 44 -16.48 -5.17 -16.34
N VAL A 45 -16.97 -4.25 -15.50
CA VAL A 45 -16.80 -2.83 -15.81
C VAL A 45 -15.30 -2.56 -15.68
N ILE A 46 -14.59 -2.55 -16.81
CA ILE A 46 -13.19 -2.17 -16.81
C ILE A 46 -13.15 -0.65 -16.61
N THR A 47 -12.99 -0.22 -15.37
CA THR A 47 -12.49 1.12 -15.07
C THR A 47 -10.99 1.09 -15.36
N ALA A 48 -10.62 1.19 -16.66
CA ALA A 48 -9.36 0.64 -17.21
C ALA A 48 -8.06 1.12 -16.56
N ARG A 49 -8.09 2.26 -15.87
CA ARG A 49 -7.14 2.53 -14.80
C ARG A 49 -7.93 3.06 -13.61
N ARG A 50 -7.85 2.39 -12.45
CA ARG A 50 -7.91 3.17 -11.21
C ARG A 50 -6.92 4.31 -11.40
N SER A 51 -7.41 5.52 -11.23
CA SER A 51 -6.58 6.68 -11.44
C SER A 51 -5.31 6.55 -10.59
N LYS A 52 -4.19 7.02 -11.13
CA LYS A 52 -2.88 6.87 -10.47
C LYS A 52 -2.99 7.31 -9.01
N PRO A 53 -2.61 6.45 -8.06
CA PRO A 53 -2.90 6.68 -6.66
C PRO A 53 -2.15 7.90 -6.15
N ASP A 54 -2.74 8.53 -5.13
CA ASP A 54 -2.10 9.61 -4.40
C ASP A 54 -1.29 8.96 -3.27
N VAL A 55 0.03 9.12 -3.31
CA VAL A 55 0.96 8.47 -2.37
C VAL A 55 1.72 9.53 -1.57
N MET A 56 1.46 9.64 -0.27
CA MET A 56 2.28 10.47 0.61
C MET A 56 3.40 9.66 1.25
N LEU A 57 4.64 10.06 1.01
CA LEU A 57 5.79 9.57 1.76
C LEU A 57 5.84 10.30 3.11
N LEU A 58 5.59 9.59 4.19
CA LEU A 58 5.78 10.10 5.55
C LEU A 58 7.09 9.54 6.11
N VAL A 59 8.12 10.38 6.12
CA VAL A 59 9.50 9.97 6.37
C VAL A 59 9.96 10.41 7.74
N ASP A 60 10.40 9.44 8.53
CA ASP A 60 11.05 9.66 9.81
C ASP A 60 12.46 10.24 9.61
N THR A 61 12.68 11.40 10.20
CA THR A 61 13.94 12.14 10.29
C THR A 61 14.29 12.41 11.75
N SER A 62 13.95 11.49 12.65
CA SER A 62 14.38 11.52 14.06
C SER A 62 15.89 11.30 14.19
N GLY A 63 16.42 11.61 15.37
CA GLY A 63 17.84 11.41 15.69
C GLY A 63 18.28 9.97 15.56
N SER A 64 17.42 9.02 15.91
CA SER A 64 17.68 7.58 15.77
C SER A 64 17.91 7.15 14.32
N MET A 65 17.40 7.89 13.33
CA MET A 65 17.70 7.64 11.91
C MET A 65 19.16 7.98 11.54
N THR A 66 19.88 8.76 12.34
CA THR A 66 21.30 9.07 12.07
C THR A 66 22.27 8.02 12.59
N HIS A 67 21.80 7.05 13.36
CA HIS A 67 22.67 6.00 13.87
C HIS A 67 23.06 5.01 12.77
N PRO A 68 24.21 4.34 12.92
CA PRO A 68 24.66 3.30 12.01
C PRO A 68 23.60 2.21 11.86
N VAL A 69 23.46 1.71 10.64
CA VAL A 69 22.68 0.49 10.39
C VAL A 69 23.34 -0.72 11.07
N ASN A 70 24.68 -0.71 11.11
CA ASN A 70 25.47 -1.69 11.83
C ASN A 70 26.55 -1.00 12.68
N GLY A 71 26.23 -0.77 13.96
CA GLY A 71 27.16 -0.18 14.93
C GLY A 71 28.42 -1.00 15.21
N GLN A 72 28.47 -2.27 14.78
CA GLN A 72 29.64 -3.13 14.95
C GLN A 72 30.76 -2.83 13.93
N ILE A 73 30.50 -1.99 12.92
CA ILE A 73 31.52 -1.57 11.97
C ILE A 73 32.50 -0.64 12.70
N PRO A 74 33.82 -0.94 12.73
CA PRO A 74 34.79 -0.13 13.45
C PRO A 74 34.82 1.35 13.02
N ALA A 75 34.53 1.62 11.73
CA ALA A 75 34.44 2.98 11.19
C ALA A 75 33.26 3.80 11.75
N CYS A 76 32.30 3.16 12.41
CA CYS A 76 31.19 3.82 13.10
C CYS A 76 31.53 4.27 14.53
N THR A 77 32.72 3.93 15.02
CA THR A 77 33.21 4.37 16.34
C THR A 77 34.21 5.51 16.15
N ILE A 78 33.91 6.65 16.77
CA ILE A 78 34.77 7.84 16.75
C ILE A 78 35.36 8.09 18.14
N THR A 79 36.46 8.84 18.19
CA THR A 79 37.08 9.25 19.46
C THR A 79 36.71 10.68 19.78
N VAL A 80 36.01 10.89 20.89
CA VAL A 80 35.67 12.22 21.41
C VAL A 80 36.18 12.34 22.84
N GLU A 81 37.02 13.34 23.11
CA GLU A 81 37.60 13.58 24.44
C GLU A 81 38.27 12.33 25.06
N GLY A 82 38.89 11.50 24.21
CA GLY A 82 39.56 10.25 24.63
C GLY A 82 38.65 9.06 24.86
N SER A 83 37.33 9.21 24.69
CA SER A 83 36.35 8.14 24.77
C SER A 83 35.92 7.67 23.39
N GLN A 84 35.79 6.35 23.22
CA GLN A 84 35.21 5.77 22.02
C GLN A 84 33.68 5.79 22.13
N ILE A 85 33.04 6.44 21.17
CA ILE A 85 31.58 6.54 21.09
C ILE A 85 31.12 6.21 19.67
N GLU A 86 29.92 5.66 19.56
CA GLU A 86 29.26 5.49 18.27
C GLU A 86 28.93 6.87 17.67
N CYS A 87 29.15 7.04 16.37
CA CYS A 87 28.66 8.21 15.64
C CYS A 87 27.12 8.15 15.50
N GLY A 88 26.48 9.30 15.27
CA GLY A 88 25.04 9.41 15.19
C GLY A 88 24.58 10.86 15.30
N GLU A 89 23.52 11.11 16.07
CA GLU A 89 22.82 12.40 16.06
C GLU A 89 23.73 13.54 16.55
N LYS A 90 24.44 13.30 17.66
CA LYS A 90 25.32 14.30 18.27
C LYS A 90 26.63 14.45 17.51
N TYR A 91 27.16 13.37 16.97
CA TYR A 91 28.44 13.33 16.27
C TYR A 91 28.26 12.61 14.94
N PRO A 92 28.07 13.35 13.83
CA PRO A 92 27.70 12.75 12.55
C PRO A 92 28.68 11.67 12.09
N CYS A 93 28.14 10.59 11.52
CA CYS A 93 28.92 9.53 10.88
C CYS A 93 29.50 9.99 9.53
N ASP A 94 30.67 9.44 9.17
CA ASP A 94 31.12 9.44 7.77
C ASP A 94 30.34 8.35 7.02
N THR A 95 29.29 8.75 6.30
CA THR A 95 28.36 7.83 5.63
C THR A 95 29.00 7.06 4.48
N ALA A 96 30.19 7.44 4.01
CA ALA A 96 30.92 6.67 3.00
C ALA A 96 31.50 5.35 3.55
N VAL A 97 31.75 5.28 4.86
CA VAL A 97 32.36 4.11 5.53
C VAL A 97 31.51 3.56 6.68
N CYS A 98 30.57 4.35 7.18
CA CYS A 98 29.61 3.99 8.20
C CYS A 98 28.19 4.41 7.76
N PRO A 99 27.50 3.55 6.98
CA PRO A 99 26.14 3.83 6.55
C PRO A 99 25.20 3.96 7.76
N THR A 100 24.47 5.07 7.81
CA THR A 100 23.40 5.35 8.76
C THR A 100 22.05 4.97 8.18
N ARG A 101 21.04 4.78 9.05
CA ARG A 101 19.67 4.49 8.57
C ARG A 101 19.16 5.53 7.58
N TRP A 102 19.45 6.79 7.86
CA TRP A 102 19.13 7.92 7.00
C TRP A 102 19.85 7.85 5.65
N SER A 103 21.17 7.62 5.65
CA SER A 103 21.95 7.56 4.40
C SER A 103 21.53 6.40 3.50
N GLU A 104 21.12 5.27 4.10
CA GLU A 104 20.63 4.10 3.39
C GLU A 104 19.22 4.33 2.83
N LEU A 105 18.36 5.00 3.59
CA LEU A 105 17.05 5.46 3.11
C LEU A 105 17.20 6.39 1.90
N GLN A 106 18.07 7.40 2.00
CA GLN A 106 18.38 8.30 0.88
C GLN A 106 18.87 7.52 -0.35
N GLY A 107 19.77 6.55 -0.13
CA GLY A 107 20.30 5.68 -1.18
C GLY A 107 19.26 4.80 -1.87
N ALA A 108 18.24 4.31 -1.15
CA ALA A 108 17.17 3.48 -1.71
C ALA A 108 16.07 4.30 -2.40
N MET A 109 15.77 5.50 -1.88
CA MET A 109 14.68 6.34 -2.39
C MET A 109 14.98 6.94 -3.77
N GLY A 110 16.24 7.22 -4.09
CA GLY A 110 16.63 7.74 -5.41
C GLY A 110 16.20 6.82 -6.55
N PRO A 111 16.68 5.56 -6.61
CA PRO A 111 16.23 4.59 -7.62
C PRO A 111 14.73 4.34 -7.59
N PHE A 112 14.13 4.23 -6.39
CA PHE A 112 12.69 4.00 -6.26
C PHE A 112 11.85 5.10 -6.93
N LEU A 113 12.15 6.37 -6.66
CA LEU A 113 11.44 7.50 -7.26
C LEU A 113 11.75 7.65 -8.76
N ALA A 114 12.96 7.28 -9.19
CA ALA A 114 13.31 7.25 -10.60
C ALA A 114 12.55 6.17 -11.41
N GLU A 115 12.27 5.02 -10.80
CA GLU A 115 11.59 3.90 -11.47
C GLU A 115 10.07 3.97 -11.33
N SER A 116 9.57 4.40 -10.16
CA SER A 116 8.15 4.39 -9.81
C SER A 116 7.49 5.76 -9.96
N GLY A 117 8.26 6.83 -10.21
CA GLY A 117 7.78 8.21 -10.24
C GLY A 117 6.61 8.44 -11.18
N LYS A 118 6.62 7.80 -12.35
CA LYS A 118 5.53 7.86 -13.33
C LYS A 118 4.25 7.11 -12.94
N LEU A 119 4.32 6.18 -11.97
CA LEU A 119 3.23 5.25 -11.66
C LEU A 119 2.19 5.86 -10.72
N VAL A 120 2.59 6.82 -9.88
CA VAL A 120 1.78 7.37 -8.80
C VAL A 120 2.05 8.87 -8.64
N ARG A 121 1.18 9.57 -7.90
CA ARG A 121 1.38 10.98 -7.54
C ARG A 121 2.04 11.05 -6.17
N PHE A 122 3.36 11.23 -6.15
CA PHE A 122 4.10 11.32 -4.91
C PHE A 122 3.98 12.68 -4.25
N GLY A 123 3.62 12.68 -2.96
CA GLY A 123 3.91 13.75 -2.01
C GLY A 123 5.00 13.32 -1.03
N LEU A 124 5.54 14.28 -0.28
CA LEU A 124 6.53 14.07 0.77
C LEU A 124 6.19 14.92 1.98
N THR A 125 6.35 14.35 3.17
CA THR A 125 6.39 15.05 4.45
C THR A 125 7.37 14.35 5.38
N THR A 126 8.25 15.11 6.04
CA THR A 126 9.13 14.58 7.09
C THR A 126 8.63 14.87 8.51
N TYR A 127 9.00 14.02 9.45
CA TYR A 127 8.78 14.21 10.89
C TYR A 127 9.96 13.64 11.70
N PRO A 128 10.32 14.20 12.86
CA PRO A 128 9.77 15.40 13.48
C PRO A 128 10.03 16.64 12.61
N ALA A 129 9.32 17.72 12.90
CA ALA A 129 9.59 18.98 12.23
C ALA A 129 11.02 19.47 12.56
N PRO A 130 11.77 20.03 11.60
CA PRO A 130 13.10 20.56 11.87
C PRO A 130 13.07 21.61 12.97
N ILE A 131 14.12 21.60 13.78
CA ILE A 131 14.30 22.54 14.87
C ILE A 131 14.53 23.94 14.27
N PRO A 132 13.75 24.96 14.66
CA PRO A 132 13.98 26.33 14.22
C PRO A 132 15.39 26.82 14.60
N PRO A 133 15.97 27.78 13.85
CA PRO A 133 17.28 28.34 14.19
C PRO A 133 17.34 28.81 15.65
N LEU A 134 18.29 28.27 16.39
CA LEU A 134 18.50 28.60 17.80
C LEU A 134 19.46 29.79 17.93
N ALA A 135 19.23 30.67 18.91
CA ALA A 135 20.18 31.71 19.21
C ALA A 135 21.49 31.10 19.77
N PRO A 136 22.65 31.77 19.60
CA PRO A 136 23.91 31.27 20.13
C PRO A 136 23.83 30.94 21.63
N GLY A 137 24.24 29.72 22.01
CA GLY A 137 24.21 29.25 23.39
C GLY A 137 22.87 28.68 23.86
N GLN A 138 21.85 28.61 22.99
CA GLN A 138 20.59 27.92 23.29
C GLN A 138 20.61 26.48 22.78
N SER A 139 19.89 25.61 23.49
CA SER A 139 19.61 24.24 23.08
C SER A 139 18.13 24.08 22.77
N ALA A 140 17.81 23.17 21.87
CA ALA A 140 16.43 22.84 21.55
C ALA A 140 15.71 22.32 22.81
N THR A 141 14.49 22.78 23.02
CA THR A 141 13.60 22.23 24.04
C THR A 141 13.11 20.85 23.60
N VAL A 142 12.71 20.01 24.56
CA VAL A 142 12.10 18.71 24.24
C VAL A 142 10.82 18.87 23.41
N ALA A 143 10.04 19.91 23.66
CA ALA A 143 8.87 20.20 22.84
C ALA A 143 9.25 20.46 21.37
N GLN A 144 10.35 21.18 21.11
CA GLN A 144 10.87 21.40 19.76
C GLN A 144 11.41 20.12 19.11
N LEU A 145 12.12 19.28 19.88
CA LEU A 145 12.62 17.98 19.42
C LEU A 145 11.50 16.96 19.14
N CYS A 146 10.31 17.19 19.70
CA CYS A 146 9.13 16.34 19.60
C CYS A 146 8.01 16.95 18.74
N MET A 147 8.30 18.00 17.96
CA MET A 147 7.26 18.60 17.13
C MET A 147 6.85 17.64 16.01
N PRO A 148 5.56 17.30 15.88
CA PRO A 148 5.08 16.50 14.77
C PRO A 148 5.19 17.29 13.45
N ALA A 149 4.95 16.61 12.34
CA ALA A 149 4.69 17.32 11.10
C ALA A 149 3.48 18.26 11.26
N ALA A 150 3.61 19.56 10.92
CA ALA A 150 2.52 20.54 11.05
C ALA A 150 2.48 21.60 9.94
N ALA A 151 1.29 22.03 9.51
CA ALA A 151 1.09 22.92 8.35
C ALA A 151 1.78 24.29 8.41
N ASP A 152 2.15 24.77 9.61
CA ASP A 152 2.57 26.16 9.78
C ASP A 152 3.96 26.45 9.19
N ASN A 153 4.19 27.72 8.86
CA ASN A 153 5.47 28.21 8.34
C ASN A 153 6.60 28.16 9.39
N ALA A 154 6.29 27.81 10.65
CA ALA A 154 7.27 27.66 11.73
C ALA A 154 7.79 26.22 11.82
N SER A 155 7.03 25.25 11.32
CA SER A 155 7.30 23.82 11.26
C SER A 155 7.83 23.48 9.87
N GLN A 156 9.15 23.51 9.75
CA GLN A 156 9.89 23.43 8.49
C GLN A 156 9.97 22.02 7.89
N SER A 157 9.01 21.11 8.16
CA SER A 157 9.06 19.76 7.60
C SER A 157 9.37 19.84 6.11
N VAL A 158 10.29 19.01 5.65
CA VAL A 158 10.59 18.95 4.22
C VAL A 158 9.36 18.38 3.54
N ARG A 159 8.79 19.16 2.61
CA ARG A 159 7.50 18.89 2.00
C ARG A 159 7.48 19.02 0.50
N ALA A 160 6.69 18.14 -0.11
CA ALA A 160 6.15 18.26 -1.45
C ALA A 160 4.67 17.85 -1.38
N GLU A 161 3.76 18.72 -1.81
CA GLU A 161 2.34 18.40 -1.83
C GLU A 161 2.06 17.36 -2.92
N ILE A 162 0.97 16.60 -2.80
CA ILE A 162 0.59 15.66 -3.87
C ILE A 162 0.18 16.48 -5.12
N PRO A 163 0.72 16.18 -6.31
CA PRO A 163 0.42 16.95 -7.52
C PRO A 163 -0.95 16.57 -8.11
N LEU A 164 -2.02 17.11 -7.51
CA LEU A 164 -3.41 16.74 -7.84
C LEU A 164 -3.83 17.01 -9.31
N ASN A 165 -3.09 17.86 -9.99
CA ASN A 165 -3.33 18.30 -11.37
C ASN A 165 -2.38 17.66 -12.40
N LEU A 166 -1.52 16.74 -12.00
CA LEU A 166 -0.60 16.02 -12.90
C LEU A 166 -1.02 14.55 -13.02
N ASP A 167 -0.97 14.01 -14.24
CA ASP A 167 -1.28 12.60 -14.50
C ASP A 167 -0.45 11.96 -15.61
N SER A 168 0.20 12.74 -16.48
CA SER A 168 1.06 12.16 -17.50
C SER A 168 2.30 11.52 -16.88
N ASP A 169 2.79 10.44 -17.50
CA ASP A 169 3.97 9.71 -17.02
C ASP A 169 5.19 10.63 -16.89
N GLN A 170 5.38 11.54 -17.86
CA GLN A 170 6.50 12.48 -17.86
C GLN A 170 6.38 13.52 -16.74
N GLU A 171 5.22 14.17 -16.58
CA GLU A 171 5.04 15.19 -15.54
C GLU A 171 5.15 14.59 -14.13
N LEU A 172 4.64 13.37 -13.93
CA LEU A 172 4.76 12.68 -12.65
C LEU A 172 6.20 12.25 -12.37
N GLN A 173 6.93 11.80 -13.39
CA GLN A 173 8.34 11.48 -13.23
C GLN A 173 9.16 12.73 -12.89
N ASP A 174 8.90 13.85 -13.55
CA ASP A 174 9.56 15.13 -13.25
C ASP A 174 9.22 15.62 -11.84
N TYR A 175 7.97 15.45 -11.41
CA TYR A 175 7.58 15.76 -10.03
C TYR A 175 8.23 14.82 -9.00
N ALA A 176 8.33 13.53 -9.30
CA ALA A 176 9.03 12.56 -8.45
C ALA A 176 10.54 12.88 -8.32
N ASN A 177 11.16 13.41 -9.37
CA ASN A 177 12.54 13.91 -9.30
C ASN A 177 12.64 15.11 -8.34
N LEU A 178 11.68 16.05 -8.36
CA LEU A 178 11.61 17.14 -7.38
C LEU A 178 11.42 16.64 -5.95
N VAL A 179 10.58 15.61 -5.76
CA VAL A 179 10.42 14.95 -4.45
C VAL A 179 11.74 14.34 -3.99
N ASN A 180 12.45 13.65 -4.89
CA ASN A 180 13.76 13.08 -4.61
C ASN A 180 14.77 14.19 -4.24
N ASP A 181 14.87 15.26 -5.02
CA ASP A 181 15.79 16.37 -4.75
C ASP A 181 15.59 16.98 -3.36
N LYS A 182 14.32 17.11 -2.93
CA LYS A 182 13.98 17.55 -1.56
C LYS A 182 14.48 16.58 -0.49
N LEU A 183 14.29 15.27 -0.71
CA LEU A 183 14.72 14.24 0.22
C LEU A 183 16.25 14.13 0.29
N GLN A 184 16.93 14.19 -0.85
CA GLN A 184 18.40 14.17 -0.94
C GLN A 184 19.03 15.47 -0.38
N GLY A 185 18.29 16.58 -0.41
CA GLY A 185 18.72 17.86 0.13
C GLY A 185 18.80 17.92 1.67
N ILE A 186 18.26 16.93 2.37
CA ILE A 186 18.39 16.81 3.83
C ILE A 186 19.79 16.27 4.15
N PRO A 187 20.61 17.00 4.93
CA PRO A 187 21.99 16.60 5.17
C PRO A 187 22.08 15.44 6.16
N ASN A 188 23.13 14.62 6.02
CA ASN A 188 23.44 13.52 6.95
C ASN A 188 24.05 13.99 8.30
N GLY A 189 24.35 15.29 8.41
CA GLY A 189 25.01 15.91 9.57
C GLY A 189 24.87 17.43 9.54
N GLY A 190 25.20 18.11 10.65
CA GLY A 190 25.07 19.57 10.73
C GLY A 190 23.62 20.08 10.86
N ASP A 191 23.39 21.33 10.48
CA ASP A 191 22.06 21.95 10.59
C ASP A 191 21.03 21.27 9.67
N ASN A 192 19.77 21.20 10.11
CA ASN A 192 18.67 20.56 9.38
C ASN A 192 18.83 19.05 9.09
N ARG A 193 19.78 18.39 9.75
CA ARG A 193 19.89 16.92 9.75
C ARG A 193 18.71 16.26 10.46
N PRO A 194 18.51 14.95 10.27
CA PRO A 194 17.61 14.17 11.13
C PRO A 194 18.01 14.30 12.61
N GLN A 195 17.07 14.68 13.46
CA GLN A 195 17.29 14.97 14.88
C GLN A 195 15.98 14.97 15.66
N GLY A 196 16.03 14.77 16.97
CA GLY A 196 14.86 14.74 17.84
C GLY A 196 14.19 13.36 17.93
N GLY A 197 12.98 13.34 18.49
CA GLY A 197 12.24 12.08 18.70
C GLY A 197 11.26 11.77 17.56
N THR A 198 10.32 10.86 17.81
CA THR A 198 9.56 10.18 16.76
C THR A 198 8.05 10.35 16.97
N PRO A 199 7.49 11.56 16.77
CA PRO A 199 6.06 11.88 17.01
C PRO A 199 5.15 11.32 15.90
N THR A 200 5.13 9.99 15.73
CA THR A 200 4.47 9.30 14.60
C THR A 200 2.95 9.50 14.60
N SER A 201 2.27 9.32 15.74
CA SER A 201 0.81 9.41 15.84
C SER A 201 0.27 10.76 15.35
N ALA A 202 0.76 11.86 15.93
CA ALA A 202 0.38 13.21 15.53
C ALA A 202 0.82 13.56 14.09
N SER A 203 1.93 13.01 13.59
CA SER A 203 2.37 13.23 12.21
C SER A 203 1.50 12.50 11.19
N LEU A 204 1.01 11.30 11.52
CA LEU A 204 0.02 10.55 10.74
C LEU A 204 -1.32 11.30 10.68
N GLU A 205 -1.79 11.84 11.82
CA GLU A 205 -2.99 12.67 11.86
C GLU A 205 -2.85 13.89 10.94
N PHE A 206 -1.71 14.59 10.99
CA PHE A 206 -1.43 15.71 10.11
C PHE A 206 -1.44 15.31 8.63
N VAL A 207 -0.69 14.27 8.25
CA VAL A 207 -0.67 13.81 6.86
C VAL A 207 -2.04 13.36 6.38
N GLY A 208 -2.86 12.77 7.25
CA GLY A 208 -4.25 12.45 6.95
C GLY A 208 -5.06 13.65 6.45
N THR A 209 -4.78 14.85 6.97
CA THR A 209 -5.43 16.11 6.51
C THR A 209 -4.99 16.56 5.12
N LYS A 210 -3.90 16.00 4.60
CA LYS A 210 -3.35 16.29 3.26
C LYS A 210 -3.84 15.32 2.20
N MET A 211 -4.42 14.20 2.62
CA MET A 211 -5.01 13.20 1.72
C MET A 211 -6.47 13.53 1.42
N ARG A 212 -7.00 12.98 0.31
CA ARG A 212 -8.42 13.11 -0.03
C ARG A 212 -9.21 12.01 0.68
N ALA A 213 -9.78 12.33 1.84
CA ALA A 213 -10.60 11.39 2.60
C ALA A 213 -11.76 10.82 1.76
N ASN A 214 -12.00 9.52 1.87
CA ASN A 214 -13.08 8.78 1.19
C ASN A 214 -13.06 8.92 -0.33
N SER A 215 -11.88 9.05 -0.94
CA SER A 215 -11.73 9.03 -2.40
C SER A 215 -12.12 7.64 -2.92
N GLU A 216 -13.16 7.61 -3.76
CA GLU A 216 -13.59 6.40 -4.48
C GLU A 216 -12.93 6.30 -5.87
N ASP A 217 -12.41 7.43 -6.37
CA ASP A 217 -11.78 7.57 -7.68
C ASP A 217 -10.28 7.22 -7.69
N ARG A 218 -9.58 7.38 -6.55
CA ARG A 218 -8.15 7.13 -6.41
C ARG A 218 -7.80 6.51 -5.07
N ASP A 219 -6.97 5.48 -5.10
CA ASP A 219 -6.41 4.94 -3.87
C ASP A 219 -5.54 6.01 -3.19
N GLN A 220 -5.80 6.23 -1.90
CA GLN A 220 -5.04 7.13 -1.05
C GLN A 220 -4.11 6.30 -0.19
N ILE A 221 -2.80 6.52 -0.32
CA ILE A 221 -1.80 5.68 0.32
C ILE A 221 -0.81 6.56 1.07
N ILE A 222 -0.50 6.19 2.30
CA ILE A 222 0.62 6.73 3.06
C ILE A 222 1.68 5.63 3.15
N ILE A 223 2.91 5.93 2.75
CA ILE A 223 4.07 5.07 3.01
C ILE A 223 4.80 5.68 4.21
N LEU A 224 4.70 5.01 5.35
CA LEU A 224 5.40 5.36 6.59
C LEU A 224 6.78 4.69 6.57
N LEU A 225 7.85 5.50 6.51
CA LEU A 225 9.23 5.04 6.65
C LEU A 225 9.74 5.45 8.03
N THR A 226 10.04 4.49 8.90
CA THR A 226 10.43 4.74 10.30
C THR A 226 11.35 3.63 10.83
N ASP A 227 12.08 3.89 11.91
CA ASP A 227 12.82 2.86 12.65
C ASP A 227 11.96 2.07 13.66
N GLY A 228 10.69 2.47 13.83
CA GLY A 228 9.67 1.70 14.53
C GLY A 228 9.55 1.92 16.03
N LEU A 229 10.13 3.00 16.57
CA LEU A 229 10.04 3.35 17.98
C LEU A 229 9.32 4.69 18.20
N PRO A 230 8.00 4.78 17.89
CA PRO A 230 7.25 6.01 18.07
C PRO A 230 7.27 6.48 19.52
N ASN A 231 7.48 7.76 19.73
CA ASN A 231 7.57 8.40 21.04
C ASN A 231 7.06 9.86 20.92
N CYS A 232 7.48 10.75 21.82
CA CYS A 232 7.15 12.18 21.79
C CYS A 232 5.68 12.57 22.06
N ASN A 233 4.80 11.62 22.35
CA ASN A 233 3.42 11.87 22.75
C ASN A 233 3.34 12.34 24.23
N ASP A 234 3.03 13.61 24.45
CA ASP A 234 2.82 14.16 25.81
C ASP A 234 1.51 13.75 26.45
N LYS A 235 0.65 13.08 25.70
CA LYS A 235 -0.59 12.47 26.17
C LYS A 235 -0.51 10.94 26.11
N ASN A 236 0.70 10.37 26.10
CA ASN A 236 0.86 8.92 26.15
C ASN A 236 0.12 8.39 27.38
N GLN A 237 -0.74 7.40 27.20
CA GLN A 237 -1.50 6.80 28.30
C GLN A 237 -0.60 6.20 29.39
N TYR A 238 0.67 5.92 29.07
CA TYR A 238 1.69 5.44 29.99
C TYR A 238 2.73 6.52 30.26
N ASP A 239 3.25 6.54 31.49
CA ASP A 239 4.33 7.39 31.93
C ASP A 239 5.40 6.59 32.69
N GLY A 240 6.47 7.25 33.12
CA GLY A 240 7.59 6.62 33.83
C GLY A 240 7.27 5.92 35.15
N SER A 241 6.05 6.03 35.69
CA SER A 241 5.60 5.23 36.84
C SER A 241 4.95 3.90 36.45
N SER A 242 4.54 3.75 35.19
CA SER A 242 3.85 2.57 34.68
C SER A 242 4.85 1.50 34.21
N ALA A 243 4.54 0.24 34.49
CA ALA A 243 5.34 -0.91 34.01
C ALA A 243 5.17 -1.15 32.50
N GLU A 244 4.14 -0.56 31.92
CA GLU A 244 3.79 -0.55 30.51
C GLU A 244 4.53 0.55 29.73
N CYS A 245 5.13 1.54 30.40
CA CYS A 245 6.04 2.47 29.76
C CYS A 245 7.33 1.75 29.35
N ARG A 246 7.42 1.43 28.05
CA ARG A 246 8.65 0.99 27.40
C ARG A 246 9.43 2.22 26.98
N CYS A 247 10.52 2.52 27.68
CA CYS A 247 11.35 3.70 27.36
C CYS A 247 12.07 3.51 26.02
N THR A 248 11.95 4.47 25.12
CA THR A 248 12.59 4.44 23.79
C THR A 248 13.84 5.31 23.70
N LEU A 249 14.34 5.82 24.83
CA LEU A 249 15.50 6.70 24.90
C LEU A 249 16.73 5.94 25.43
N ASP A 250 17.91 6.29 24.94
CA ASP A 250 19.18 5.70 25.39
C ASP A 250 19.40 5.87 26.91
N VAL A 251 18.97 7.02 27.44
CA VAL A 251 19.10 7.34 28.86
C VAL A 251 17.79 7.02 29.58
N LEU A 252 17.64 5.77 30.03
CA LEU A 252 16.42 5.25 30.67
C LEU A 252 15.89 6.12 31.82
N SER A 253 16.78 6.79 32.58
CA SER A 253 16.37 7.66 33.68
C SER A 253 15.55 8.88 33.23
N GLN A 254 15.63 9.26 31.95
CA GLN A 254 14.80 10.33 31.38
C GLN A 254 13.33 9.93 31.30
N CYS A 255 13.01 8.65 31.15
CA CYS A 255 11.64 8.16 31.19
C CYS A 255 11.14 8.00 32.63
N THR A 256 11.99 7.58 33.58
CA THR A 256 11.54 7.23 34.94
C THR A 256 11.59 8.37 35.95
N THR A 257 12.37 9.43 35.71
CA THR A 257 12.52 10.54 36.66
C THR A 257 11.30 11.46 36.60
N LYS A 258 10.53 11.51 37.70
CA LYS A 258 9.38 12.41 37.84
C LYS A 258 9.83 13.87 37.67
N GLY A 259 9.24 14.57 36.71
CA GLY A 259 9.61 15.95 36.33
C GLY A 259 10.54 16.04 35.12
N SER A 260 11.05 14.91 34.61
CA SER A 260 11.69 14.88 33.29
C SER A 260 10.69 15.29 32.20
N PRO A 261 11.09 16.10 31.20
CA PRO A 261 10.24 16.38 30.04
C PRO A 261 9.93 15.13 29.20
N TYR A 262 10.71 14.06 29.37
CA TYR A 262 10.50 12.76 28.74
C TYR A 262 9.75 11.76 29.61
N TYR A 263 9.26 12.15 30.78
CA TYR A 263 8.57 11.26 31.70
C TYR A 263 7.37 10.53 31.07
N GLN A 264 6.69 11.18 30.12
CA GLN A 264 5.60 10.61 29.33
C GLN A 264 5.97 10.47 27.86
N ARG A 265 6.66 11.48 27.30
CA ARG A 265 7.11 11.52 25.91
C ARG A 265 8.12 10.44 25.54
N GLY A 266 8.92 9.95 26.49
CA GLY A 266 9.93 8.93 26.25
C GLY A 266 9.38 7.50 26.24
N CYS A 267 8.11 7.32 26.62
CA CYS A 267 7.46 6.02 26.54
C CYS A 267 7.00 5.73 25.10
N LEU A 268 7.12 4.46 24.70
CA LEU A 268 6.68 3.96 23.41
C LEU A 268 5.20 4.29 23.16
N ASP A 269 4.92 5.00 22.08
CA ASP A 269 3.60 5.50 21.72
C ASP A 269 2.84 4.55 20.77
N LYS A 270 2.77 3.28 21.17
CA LYS A 270 2.13 2.23 20.37
C LYS A 270 0.66 2.54 20.10
N ASN A 271 -0.13 2.77 21.15
CA ASN A 271 -1.58 2.83 21.04
C ASN A 271 -2.07 4.03 20.23
N ALA A 272 -1.49 5.22 20.42
CA ALA A 272 -1.90 6.37 19.64
C ALA A 272 -1.47 6.24 18.17
N SER A 273 -0.30 5.65 17.89
CA SER A 273 0.15 5.40 16.52
C SER A 273 -0.77 4.42 15.78
N VAL A 274 -1.14 3.30 16.42
CA VAL A 274 -2.11 2.33 15.88
C VAL A 274 -3.48 2.98 15.69
N SER A 275 -3.94 3.79 16.65
CA SER A 275 -5.21 4.51 16.54
C SER A 275 -5.22 5.51 15.38
N ALA A 276 -4.11 6.24 15.16
CA ALA A 276 -3.98 7.17 14.03
C ALA A 276 -4.07 6.43 12.69
N VAL A 277 -3.37 5.31 12.55
CA VAL A 277 -3.45 4.46 11.35
C VAL A 277 -4.86 3.90 11.14
N SER A 278 -5.52 3.44 12.21
CA SER A 278 -6.91 2.97 12.13
C SER A 278 -7.87 4.07 11.70
N ALA A 279 -7.66 5.32 12.15
CA ALA A 279 -8.47 6.47 11.75
C ALA A 279 -8.24 6.85 10.28
N LEU A 280 -7.01 6.72 9.76
CA LEU A 280 -6.73 6.86 8.34
C LEU A 280 -7.48 5.82 7.52
N LYS A 281 -7.44 4.55 7.94
CA LYS A 281 -8.15 3.47 7.25
C LYS A 281 -9.66 3.67 7.22
N ALA A 282 -10.23 4.20 8.30
CA ALA A 282 -11.64 4.57 8.36
C ALA A 282 -12.05 5.65 7.34
N ASN A 283 -11.09 6.44 6.84
CA ASN A 283 -11.27 7.43 5.78
C ASN A 283 -10.81 6.92 4.39
N LEU A 284 -10.72 5.60 4.21
CA LEU A 284 -10.24 4.93 3.00
C LEU A 284 -8.79 5.29 2.61
N ILE A 285 -7.98 5.73 3.57
CA ILE A 285 -6.54 5.97 3.37
C ILE A 285 -5.78 4.75 3.90
N SER A 286 -5.10 4.03 3.02
CA SER A 286 -4.29 2.87 3.40
C SER A 286 -2.90 3.32 3.86
N THR A 287 -2.34 2.61 4.85
CA THR A 287 -0.99 2.89 5.35
C THR A 287 -0.10 1.69 5.15
N ILE A 288 0.98 1.88 4.40
CA ILE A 288 2.06 0.92 4.21
C ILE A 288 3.15 1.27 5.22
N VAL A 289 3.53 0.30 6.04
CA VAL A 289 4.53 0.49 7.09
C VAL A 289 5.84 -0.16 6.68
N ILE A 290 6.89 0.65 6.58
CA ILE A 290 8.25 0.20 6.34
C ILE A 290 9.08 0.48 7.60
N GLY A 291 9.57 -0.59 8.22
CA GLY A 291 10.48 -0.54 9.35
C GLY A 291 11.93 -0.64 8.89
N PHE A 292 12.77 0.32 9.29
CA PHE A 292 14.18 0.37 8.93
C PHE A 292 15.11 0.21 10.13
N GLY A 293 16.08 -0.70 10.04
CA GLY A 293 17.13 -0.89 11.07
C GLY A 293 16.96 -2.15 11.92
N ALA A 294 18.00 -2.48 12.71
CA ALA A 294 18.06 -3.74 13.47
C ALA A 294 16.95 -3.87 14.53
N GLU A 295 16.50 -2.74 15.08
CA GLU A 295 15.42 -2.59 16.06
C GLU A 295 14.07 -3.05 15.51
N THR A 296 13.94 -3.20 14.20
CA THR A 296 12.74 -3.72 13.55
C THR A 296 12.75 -5.25 13.46
N SER A 297 13.84 -5.91 13.84
CA SER A 297 13.94 -7.38 13.93
C SER A 297 13.66 -7.91 15.33
N ALA A 298 13.82 -7.09 16.36
CA ALA A 298 13.80 -7.51 17.76
C ALA A 298 13.36 -6.37 18.70
N GLY A 299 12.98 -6.71 19.93
CA GLY A 299 12.50 -5.72 20.90
C GLY A 299 11.04 -5.32 20.66
N ASP A 300 10.69 -4.08 21.00
CA ASP A 300 9.31 -3.60 20.95
C ASP A 300 8.88 -3.11 19.55
N GLY A 301 9.84 -2.69 18.70
CA GLY A 301 9.60 -2.18 17.35
C GLY A 301 8.73 -3.09 16.47
N PRO A 302 9.04 -4.40 16.32
CA PRO A 302 8.25 -5.31 15.51
C PRO A 302 6.79 -5.39 15.95
N SER A 303 6.51 -5.32 17.27
CA SER A 303 5.14 -5.38 17.77
C SER A 303 4.31 -4.18 17.31
N VAL A 304 4.89 -2.98 17.40
CA VAL A 304 4.21 -1.74 17.01
C VAL A 304 4.00 -1.68 15.50
N LEU A 305 5.06 -1.96 14.73
CA LEU A 305 5.02 -1.92 13.26
C LEU A 305 4.03 -2.94 12.68
N ASN A 306 4.00 -4.16 13.20
CA ASN A 306 3.02 -5.17 12.78
C ASN A 306 1.59 -4.73 13.02
N GLU A 307 1.30 -4.15 14.18
CA GLU A 307 -0.05 -3.72 14.51
C GLU A 307 -0.50 -2.55 13.64
N MET A 308 0.39 -1.56 13.40
CA MET A 308 0.13 -0.49 12.44
C MET A 308 -0.13 -1.02 11.03
N ALA A 309 0.69 -1.95 10.52
CA ALA A 309 0.49 -2.53 9.19
C ALA A 309 -0.85 -3.26 9.06
N ARG A 310 -1.25 -4.03 10.08
CA ARG A 310 -2.52 -4.78 10.10
C ARG A 310 -3.73 -3.84 10.08
N VAL A 311 -3.73 -2.79 10.90
CA VAL A 311 -4.86 -1.85 10.93
C VAL A 311 -4.82 -0.84 9.76
N GLY A 312 -3.66 -0.67 9.12
CA GLY A 312 -3.45 0.23 7.98
C GLY A 312 -4.03 -0.29 6.66
N GLY A 313 -4.47 -1.54 6.61
CA GLY A 313 -5.13 -2.12 5.45
C GLY A 313 -4.20 -2.39 4.26
N TYR A 314 -2.90 -2.48 4.51
CA TYR A 314 -1.88 -2.89 3.54
C TYR A 314 -0.79 -3.71 4.23
N ALA A 315 -1.22 -4.77 4.91
CA ALA A 315 -0.32 -5.75 5.50
C ALA A 315 0.25 -6.67 4.41
N ARG A 316 1.39 -7.31 4.71
CA ARG A 316 1.95 -8.35 3.85
C ARG A 316 1.06 -9.60 3.85
N ASP A 317 0.44 -9.87 2.72
CA ASP A 317 -0.39 -11.05 2.49
C ASP A 317 0.45 -12.28 2.10
N CYS A 318 -0.10 -13.48 2.31
CA CYS A 318 0.51 -14.74 1.94
C CYS A 318 -0.53 -15.84 1.69
N LYS A 319 -0.13 -16.82 0.87
CA LYS A 319 -0.85 -18.09 0.68
C LYS A 319 -0.08 -19.25 1.31
N ALA A 320 1.24 -19.14 1.40
CA ALA A 320 2.12 -20.09 2.05
C ALA A 320 3.33 -19.37 2.67
N SER A 321 4.03 -20.03 3.60
CA SER A 321 5.18 -19.43 4.31
C SER A 321 6.33 -18.99 3.39
N VAL A 322 6.42 -19.57 2.18
CA VAL A 322 7.41 -19.14 1.18
C VAL A 322 7.17 -17.70 0.71
N ASP A 323 5.92 -17.22 0.73
CA ASP A 323 5.57 -15.86 0.32
C ASP A 323 6.06 -14.80 1.32
N CYS A 324 6.27 -15.20 2.58
CA CYS A 324 6.68 -14.32 3.66
C CYS A 324 8.20 -14.10 3.75
N GLY A 325 8.98 -14.84 2.97
CA GLY A 325 10.44 -14.76 2.97
C GLY A 325 11.08 -15.48 4.16
N ALA A 326 12.41 -15.46 4.20
CA ALA A 326 13.18 -16.20 5.20
C ALA A 326 12.88 -15.72 6.63
N GLY A 327 12.71 -16.68 7.55
CA GLY A 327 12.50 -16.41 8.98
C GLY A 327 11.09 -15.94 9.35
N ASP A 328 10.15 -15.95 8.40
CA ASP A 328 8.77 -15.52 8.59
C ASP A 328 7.81 -16.65 8.20
N THR A 329 6.62 -16.66 8.77
CA THR A 329 5.62 -17.72 8.54
C THR A 329 4.29 -17.13 8.12
N CYS A 330 3.61 -17.81 7.21
CA CYS A 330 2.26 -17.43 6.82
C CYS A 330 1.24 -17.94 7.84
N ASP A 331 0.43 -17.05 8.39
CA ASP A 331 -0.80 -17.43 9.05
C ASP A 331 -1.88 -17.66 7.99
N VAL A 332 -2.04 -18.92 7.59
CA VAL A 332 -3.00 -19.32 6.55
C VAL A 332 -4.46 -19.05 6.91
N ALA A 333 -4.78 -18.84 8.19
CA ALA A 333 -6.15 -18.53 8.61
C ALA A 333 -6.50 -17.06 8.32
N THR A 334 -5.53 -16.16 8.51
CA THR A 334 -5.70 -14.73 8.23
C THR A 334 -5.22 -14.35 6.82
N GLY A 335 -4.42 -15.20 6.18
CA GLY A 335 -3.76 -14.90 4.90
C GLY A 335 -2.64 -13.88 5.04
N LEU A 336 -2.10 -13.68 6.24
CA LEU A 336 -1.11 -12.65 6.54
C LEU A 336 0.24 -13.26 6.96
N CYS A 337 1.32 -12.61 6.55
CA CYS A 337 2.63 -12.91 7.09
C CYS A 337 2.71 -12.54 8.58
N GLY A 338 3.43 -13.36 9.34
CA GLY A 338 3.70 -13.13 10.76
C GLY A 338 4.30 -11.74 10.97
N ARG A 339 5.24 -11.36 10.10
CA ARG A 339 5.69 -9.98 9.91
C ARG A 339 4.84 -9.29 8.82
N SER A 340 3.85 -8.56 9.29
CA SER A 340 2.85 -7.85 8.49
C SER A 340 3.35 -6.52 7.90
N PHE A 341 4.41 -5.92 8.44
CA PHE A 341 5.07 -4.73 7.88
C PHE A 341 6.25 -5.11 6.97
N TYR A 342 6.71 -4.17 6.15
CA TYR A 342 7.89 -4.35 5.30
C TYR A 342 9.14 -4.00 6.09
N GLN A 343 9.99 -4.98 6.34
CA GLN A 343 11.25 -4.76 7.05
C GLN A 343 12.40 -4.53 6.06
N ALA A 344 13.26 -3.58 6.40
CA ALA A 344 14.51 -3.33 5.71
C ALA A 344 15.66 -3.14 6.69
N GLY A 345 16.64 -4.04 6.67
CA GLY A 345 17.86 -3.94 7.44
C GLY A 345 18.96 -3.11 6.76
N ASN A 346 18.83 -2.78 5.48
CA ASN A 346 19.83 -2.06 4.67
C ASN A 346 19.15 -1.48 3.40
N ARG A 347 19.93 -0.78 2.56
CA ARG A 347 19.45 -0.20 1.30
C ARG A 347 18.89 -1.24 0.33
N GLU A 348 19.53 -2.39 0.17
CA GLU A 348 19.08 -3.42 -0.77
C GLU A 348 17.71 -3.98 -0.39
N GLU A 349 17.51 -4.27 0.90
CA GLU A 349 16.23 -4.73 1.43
C GLU A 349 15.16 -3.65 1.35
N LEU A 350 15.52 -2.38 1.60
CA LEU A 350 14.60 -1.26 1.44
C LEU A 350 14.17 -1.09 -0.02
N ALA A 351 15.12 -1.17 -0.96
CA ALA A 351 14.83 -1.12 -2.38
C ALA A 351 13.93 -2.28 -2.82
N ALA A 352 14.16 -3.49 -2.31
CA ALA A 352 13.31 -4.65 -2.57
C ALA A 352 11.89 -4.47 -2.01
N ALA A 353 11.75 -3.95 -0.79
CA ALA A 353 10.47 -3.63 -0.18
C ALA A 353 9.70 -2.57 -0.99
N LEU A 354 10.36 -1.47 -1.34
CA LEU A 354 9.80 -0.39 -2.15
C LEU A 354 9.40 -0.88 -3.55
N LYS A 355 10.19 -1.76 -4.17
CA LYS A 355 9.86 -2.40 -5.44
C LYS A 355 8.60 -3.27 -5.32
N SER A 356 8.53 -4.13 -4.29
CA SER A 356 7.35 -4.96 -4.06
C SER A 356 6.09 -4.12 -3.84
N ILE A 357 6.22 -2.98 -3.14
CA ILE A 357 5.15 -2.01 -2.95
C ILE A 357 4.75 -1.37 -4.30
N SER A 358 5.73 -0.95 -5.11
CA SER A 358 5.48 -0.39 -6.44
C SER A 358 4.70 -1.35 -7.33
N GLU A 359 5.13 -2.61 -7.38
CA GLU A 359 4.47 -3.68 -8.15
C GLU A 359 3.04 -3.96 -7.66
N ALA A 360 2.80 -3.88 -6.35
CA ALA A 360 1.49 -4.11 -5.76
C ALA A 360 0.55 -2.88 -5.85
N ILE A 361 1.09 -1.68 -6.08
CA ILE A 361 0.32 -0.44 -6.30
C ILE A 361 0.10 -0.18 -7.81
N GLN A 362 0.79 -0.89 -8.70
CA GLN A 362 0.64 -0.69 -10.14
C GLN A 362 -0.83 -0.82 -10.55
N PRO A 363 -1.39 0.18 -11.24
CA PRO A 363 -2.70 0.02 -11.86
C PRO A 363 -2.57 -1.17 -12.81
N GLY A 364 -3.44 -2.18 -12.66
CA GLY A 364 -3.36 -3.42 -13.42
C GLY A 364 -3.23 -3.20 -14.93
N GLU A 365 -2.74 -4.19 -15.66
CA GLU A 365 -2.46 -4.07 -17.10
C GLU A 365 -3.74 -3.68 -17.88
N PRO A 366 -3.88 -2.41 -18.33
CA PRO A 366 -5.15 -1.91 -18.88
C PRO A 366 -5.53 -2.61 -20.19
N CYS A 367 -4.53 -3.15 -20.89
CA CYS A 367 -4.68 -3.87 -22.14
C CYS A 367 -4.81 -5.38 -21.95
N PHE A 368 -5.07 -5.86 -20.73
CA PHE A 368 -5.27 -7.28 -20.49
C PHE A 368 -6.43 -7.53 -19.51
N THR A 369 -7.38 -8.36 -19.95
CA THR A 369 -8.50 -8.81 -19.12
C THR A 369 -8.33 -10.30 -18.83
N LYS A 370 -7.93 -10.63 -17.59
CA LYS A 370 -7.81 -12.02 -17.15
C LYS A 370 -9.17 -12.73 -17.19
N LEU A 371 -9.19 -13.94 -17.72
CA LEU A 371 -10.30 -14.89 -17.62
C LEU A 371 -9.90 -16.01 -16.67
N GLU A 372 -10.80 -16.40 -15.77
CA GLU A 372 -10.57 -17.60 -14.96
C GLU A 372 -10.57 -18.85 -15.85
N PRO A 373 -9.84 -19.93 -15.50
CA PRO A 373 -9.79 -21.14 -16.33
C PRO A 373 -11.18 -21.72 -16.63
N SER A 374 -12.14 -21.58 -15.70
CA SER A 374 -13.53 -21.98 -15.88
C SER A 374 -14.34 -21.09 -16.82
N GLN A 375 -13.83 -19.92 -17.20
CA GLN A 375 -14.46 -18.96 -18.11
C GLN A 375 -13.93 -19.07 -19.54
N LEU A 376 -12.82 -19.78 -19.75
CA LEU A 376 -12.24 -19.94 -21.08
C LEU A 376 -13.16 -20.75 -22.00
N PRO A 377 -13.46 -20.24 -23.21
CA PRO A 377 -14.17 -20.99 -24.22
C PRO A 377 -13.26 -22.00 -24.93
N SER A 378 -13.88 -22.97 -25.62
CA SER A 378 -13.18 -23.95 -26.45
C SER A 378 -12.61 -23.38 -27.75
N ASP A 379 -13.12 -22.23 -28.21
CA ASP A 379 -12.68 -21.51 -29.40
C ASP A 379 -12.72 -20.00 -29.13
N GLU A 380 -11.70 -19.26 -29.57
CA GLU A 380 -11.61 -17.80 -29.48
C GLU A 380 -12.80 -17.10 -30.16
N LYS A 381 -13.40 -17.69 -31.21
CA LYS A 381 -14.59 -17.15 -31.89
C LYS A 381 -15.82 -17.04 -30.99
N LEU A 382 -15.81 -17.72 -29.84
CA LEU A 382 -16.87 -17.67 -28.85
C LEU A 382 -16.67 -16.53 -27.84
N ILE A 383 -15.61 -15.73 -28.00
CA ILE A 383 -15.39 -14.49 -27.26
C ILE A 383 -15.98 -13.33 -28.06
N VAL A 384 -16.78 -12.50 -27.38
CA VAL A 384 -17.31 -11.25 -27.91
C VAL A 384 -16.88 -10.12 -26.99
N VAL A 385 -16.16 -9.16 -27.56
CA VAL A 385 -15.67 -7.99 -26.83
C VAL A 385 -16.44 -6.75 -27.25
N TYR A 386 -16.82 -5.92 -26.29
CA TYR A 386 -17.38 -4.59 -26.51
C TYR A 386 -16.45 -3.54 -25.91
N ILE A 387 -16.25 -2.43 -26.60
CA ILE A 387 -15.54 -1.24 -26.11
C ILE A 387 -16.51 -0.07 -26.27
N ASP A 388 -16.88 0.60 -25.18
CA ASP A 388 -17.93 1.62 -25.09
C ASP A 388 -19.29 1.16 -25.65
N GLY A 389 -19.62 -0.11 -25.42
CA GLY A 389 -20.83 -0.73 -25.93
C GLY A 389 -20.77 -1.08 -27.44
N GLU A 390 -19.68 -0.75 -28.14
CA GLU A 390 -19.48 -1.13 -29.53
C GLU A 390 -18.75 -2.47 -29.64
N ARG A 391 -19.35 -3.41 -30.39
CA ARG A 391 -18.76 -4.72 -30.62
C ARG A 391 -17.45 -4.56 -31.40
N THR A 392 -16.36 -5.03 -30.81
CA THR A 392 -15.02 -4.98 -31.39
C THR A 392 -14.60 -6.38 -31.85
N LEU A 393 -14.23 -6.53 -33.12
CA LEU A 393 -13.76 -7.82 -33.68
C LEU A 393 -12.31 -8.09 -33.29
N ALA A 394 -11.95 -9.36 -33.11
CA ALA A 394 -10.57 -9.78 -32.87
C ALA A 394 -9.68 -9.42 -34.07
N GLY A 395 -8.44 -9.01 -33.79
CA GLY A 395 -7.53 -8.52 -34.81
C GLY A 395 -6.25 -7.90 -34.24
N PRO A 396 -5.24 -7.64 -35.11
CA PRO A 396 -3.92 -7.17 -34.69
C PRO A 396 -3.94 -5.77 -34.06
N ASP A 397 -4.97 -4.97 -34.31
CA ASP A 397 -5.13 -3.60 -33.79
C ASP A 397 -6.26 -3.47 -32.75
N THR A 398 -6.80 -4.60 -32.29
CA THR A 398 -7.96 -4.62 -31.39
C THR A 398 -7.73 -5.54 -30.19
N TRP A 399 -7.93 -6.84 -30.35
CA TRP A 399 -7.73 -7.81 -29.29
C TRP A 399 -7.50 -9.23 -29.84
N SER A 400 -6.90 -10.07 -29.00
CA SER A 400 -6.71 -11.51 -29.22
C SER A 400 -6.81 -12.27 -27.89
N LEU A 401 -7.20 -13.54 -27.94
CA LEU A 401 -7.10 -14.45 -26.81
C LEU A 401 -5.63 -14.79 -26.55
N ASP A 402 -5.14 -14.38 -25.39
CA ASP A 402 -3.78 -14.65 -24.93
C ASP A 402 -3.80 -15.82 -23.94
N LEU A 403 -3.19 -16.93 -24.38
CA LEU A 403 -2.99 -18.15 -23.60
C LEU A 403 -1.52 -18.39 -23.27
N SER A 404 -0.65 -17.39 -23.49
CA SER A 404 0.80 -17.53 -23.30
C SER A 404 1.21 -17.73 -21.84
N LYS A 405 0.36 -17.29 -20.89
CA LYS A 405 0.52 -17.47 -19.44
C LYS A 405 -0.58 -18.39 -18.90
N PRO A 406 -0.31 -19.70 -18.70
CA PRO A 406 -1.30 -20.66 -18.23
C PRO A 406 -1.96 -20.28 -16.89
N GLU A 407 -1.23 -19.57 -16.03
CA GLU A 407 -1.67 -19.07 -14.73
C GLU A 407 -2.57 -17.81 -14.81
N ALA A 408 -2.58 -17.13 -15.95
CA ALA A 408 -3.37 -15.92 -16.20
C ALA A 408 -3.79 -15.83 -17.68
N PRO A 409 -4.63 -16.74 -18.18
CA PRO A 409 -5.15 -16.66 -19.53
C PRO A 409 -6.19 -15.53 -19.65
N GLY A 410 -6.37 -14.93 -20.82
CA GLY A 410 -7.29 -13.80 -20.94
C GLY A 410 -7.32 -13.12 -22.30
N VAL A 411 -8.06 -12.02 -22.39
CA VAL A 411 -8.14 -11.19 -23.60
C VAL A 411 -7.08 -10.10 -23.54
N ARG A 412 -6.19 -10.07 -24.53
CA ARG A 412 -5.18 -9.03 -24.70
C ARG A 412 -5.62 -8.04 -25.77
N PHE A 413 -5.66 -6.77 -25.42
CA PHE A 413 -5.89 -5.67 -26.33
C PHE A 413 -4.57 -5.21 -26.95
N THR A 414 -4.59 -4.87 -28.23
CA THR A 414 -3.41 -4.40 -28.96
C THR A 414 -3.75 -3.16 -29.77
N GLY A 415 -2.71 -2.45 -30.23
CA GLY A 415 -2.87 -1.33 -31.16
C GLY A 415 -3.78 -0.22 -30.66
N SER A 416 -4.66 0.29 -31.52
CA SER A 416 -5.55 1.40 -31.21
C SER A 416 -6.52 1.12 -30.05
N ALA A 417 -6.99 -0.12 -29.90
CA ALA A 417 -7.83 -0.49 -28.76
C ALA A 417 -7.06 -0.40 -27.44
N CYS A 418 -5.82 -0.92 -27.39
CA CYS A 418 -4.97 -0.80 -26.21
C CYS A 418 -4.68 0.67 -25.88
N THR A 419 -4.32 1.49 -26.87
CA THR A 419 -4.12 2.95 -26.70
C THR A 419 -5.36 3.63 -26.11
N LYS A 420 -6.56 3.25 -26.56
CA LYS A 420 -7.83 3.77 -26.03
C LYS A 420 -8.03 3.37 -24.56
N LEU A 421 -7.75 2.11 -24.21
CA LEU A 421 -7.83 1.64 -22.82
C LEU A 421 -6.79 2.31 -21.91
N GLU A 422 -5.56 2.50 -22.40
CA GLU A 422 -4.52 3.24 -21.67
C GLU A 422 -4.85 4.71 -21.44
N SER A 423 -5.66 5.29 -22.32
CA SER A 423 -6.15 6.67 -22.20
C SER A 423 -7.33 6.84 -21.25
N SER A 424 -8.03 5.76 -20.89
CA SER A 424 -9.22 5.81 -20.03
C SER A 424 -8.92 6.32 -18.63
N ARG A 425 -9.81 7.15 -18.08
CA ARG A 425 -9.73 7.72 -16.73
C ARG A 425 -11.10 7.61 -16.03
N PRO A 426 -11.19 7.69 -14.70
CA PRO A 426 -12.48 7.75 -14.00
C PRO A 426 -13.40 8.89 -14.49
N GLU A 427 -12.81 10.02 -14.89
CA GLU A 427 -13.53 11.17 -15.47
C GLU A 427 -13.97 10.97 -16.93
N ASP A 428 -13.37 10.02 -17.65
CA ASP A 428 -13.72 9.64 -19.03
C ASP A 428 -13.54 8.11 -19.19
N PRO A 429 -14.47 7.31 -18.61
CA PRO A 429 -14.30 5.88 -18.51
C PRO A 429 -14.55 5.21 -19.86
N VAL A 430 -13.69 4.25 -20.21
CA VAL A 430 -13.87 3.38 -21.37
C VAL A 430 -14.42 2.06 -20.89
N SER A 431 -15.63 1.71 -21.28
CA SER A 431 -16.29 0.48 -20.83
C SER A 431 -15.88 -0.70 -21.69
N VAL A 432 -15.23 -1.71 -21.12
CA VAL A 432 -14.94 -2.97 -21.81
C VAL A 432 -15.84 -4.07 -21.29
N GLU A 433 -16.46 -4.84 -22.17
CA GLU A 433 -17.23 -6.03 -21.80
C GLU A 433 -16.69 -7.25 -22.57
N VAL A 434 -16.33 -8.32 -21.86
CA VAL A 434 -15.84 -9.57 -22.47
C VAL A 434 -16.82 -10.70 -22.18
N ARG A 435 -17.54 -11.15 -23.21
CA ARG A 435 -18.48 -12.28 -23.12
C ARG A 435 -17.82 -13.53 -23.67
N ALA A 436 -17.78 -14.61 -22.90
CA ALA A 436 -17.28 -15.91 -23.35
C ALA A 436 -18.42 -16.94 -23.37
N ILE A 437 -18.71 -17.51 -24.53
CA ILE A 437 -19.75 -18.53 -24.69
C ILE A 437 -19.10 -19.91 -24.57
N ARG A 438 -19.68 -20.80 -23.75
CA ARG A 438 -19.25 -22.20 -23.64
C ARG A 438 -20.33 -23.13 -24.16
N GLN A 439 -19.94 -24.14 -24.93
CA GLN A 439 -20.75 -25.34 -25.10
C GLN A 439 -20.52 -26.23 -23.88
N LEU A 440 -21.60 -26.66 -23.23
CA LEU A 440 -21.55 -27.65 -22.16
C LEU A 440 -21.35 -29.06 -22.70
#